data_AF-A0A2W2C8W7-F1
#
_entry.id   AF-A0A2W2C8W7-F1
#
_cell.length_a   1.000
_cell.length_b   1.000
_cell.length_c   1.000
_cell.angle_alpha   90.00
_cell.angle_beta   90.00
_cell.angle_gamma   90.00
#
_symmetry.space_group_name_H-M   'P 1'
#
loop_
_entity.id
_entity.type
_entity.pdbx_description
1 polymer ?
#
loop_
_entity_poly.entity_id
_entity_poly.type
_entity_poly.pdbx_seq_one_letter_code
_entity_poly.pdbx_strand_id
1 'polypeptide(L)'
;MFRRQLLRTAGAVLAAVLAAAGVQVATGATASAAVRTVYYDASRAGEFRTNFDQAAQIWNSQVSSMRLVPGTPASVTIYVDSGWPRAQVTGLGSGRIWMGWTAVNQGYDRTRIASHEFGHILGLPDRRTGLCSDLMSGSSAPVSCRNAYPSSAEASRVNQLFGGSLAAPAARSYTWSGGADAEGDVTPFVVGGRPATENYPWMVYVSGCTGTLIKANWAVTARHCPTPSSVRVGSINRTSGGTVVRVTRAVNHPSIDVKLLQLASSVSYAPAPIPTTSGAVGTATRIIGWGQTCPTRGCGGAPTVAHELDTSIVSDSRCIGINGPYEICTNNTNGNSGACYGDSGGPQVRRINGAWYLIGATSRSGNNNSTCATGPSIYGDLPSIRSWINTQVGGLPS
;
A
#
# COMPACT_ATOMS: atom_id res chain seq x y z
N MET A 1 17.69 -51.88 -27.39
CA MET A 1 16.22 -51.79 -27.24
C MET A 1 15.68 -52.47 -25.96
N PHE A 2 16.41 -52.51 -24.83
CA PHE A 2 15.96 -53.26 -23.62
C PHE A 2 15.99 -52.48 -22.28
N ARG A 3 16.03 -51.14 -22.30
CA ARG A 3 16.06 -50.32 -21.08
C ARG A 3 14.89 -49.34 -20.90
N ARG A 4 13.95 -49.28 -21.85
CA ARG A 4 12.79 -48.37 -21.81
C ARG A 4 11.46 -49.02 -21.39
N GLN A 5 11.42 -50.34 -21.17
CA GLN A 5 10.19 -51.06 -20.79
C GLN A 5 10.00 -51.29 -19.28
N LEU A 6 11.04 -51.12 -18.46
CA LEU A 6 10.97 -51.43 -17.01
C LEU A 6 10.42 -50.31 -16.12
N LEU A 7 10.22 -49.10 -16.65
CA LEU A 7 9.69 -47.96 -15.87
C LEU A 7 8.17 -47.78 -15.98
N ARG A 8 7.47 -48.58 -16.82
CA ARG A 8 6.01 -48.50 -16.97
C ARG A 8 5.23 -49.51 -16.12
N THR A 9 5.88 -50.52 -15.55
CA THR A 9 5.23 -51.57 -14.75
C THR A 9 5.23 -51.29 -13.25
N ALA A 10 6.12 -50.42 -12.74
CA ALA A 10 6.14 -50.06 -11.31
C ALA A 10 5.00 -49.10 -10.88
N GLY A 11 4.49 -48.27 -11.80
CA GLY A 11 3.41 -47.33 -11.50
C GLY A 11 2.02 -47.95 -11.43
N ALA A 12 1.80 -49.08 -12.11
CA ALA A 12 0.49 -49.74 -12.17
C ALA A 12 0.18 -50.57 -10.92
N VAL A 13 1.19 -51.08 -10.22
CA VAL A 13 0.99 -51.93 -9.03
C VAL A 13 0.66 -51.10 -7.78
N LEU A 14 1.17 -49.87 -7.67
CA LEU A 14 0.87 -49.00 -6.52
C LEU A 14 -0.57 -48.45 -6.55
N ALA A 15 -1.16 -48.29 -7.73
CA ALA A 15 -2.56 -47.87 -7.90
C ALA A 15 -3.56 -49.00 -7.59
N ALA A 16 -3.17 -50.26 -7.78
CA ALA A 16 -4.05 -51.42 -7.56
C ALA A 16 -4.18 -51.82 -6.07
N VAL A 17 -3.16 -51.53 -5.24
CA VAL A 17 -3.21 -51.86 -3.80
C VAL A 17 -4.08 -50.88 -3.00
N LEU A 18 -4.22 -49.62 -3.46
CA LEU A 18 -5.07 -48.62 -2.81
C LEU A 18 -6.58 -48.84 -3.06
N ALA A 19 -6.95 -49.53 -4.14
CA ALA A 19 -8.35 -49.83 -4.44
C ALA A 19 -8.93 -50.98 -3.59
N ALA A 20 -8.08 -51.87 -3.06
CA ALA A 20 -8.50 -53.01 -2.23
C ALA A 20 -8.72 -52.64 -0.74
N ALA A 21 -8.34 -51.44 -0.32
CA ALA A 21 -8.44 -50.99 1.07
C ALA A 21 -9.72 -50.17 1.40
N GLY A 22 -10.66 -50.04 0.46
CA GLY A 22 -11.89 -49.26 0.69
C GLY A 22 -11.67 -47.77 0.95
N VAL A 23 -10.47 -47.23 0.68
CA VAL A 23 -10.20 -45.80 0.79
C VAL A 23 -10.78 -45.11 -0.43
N GLN A 24 -12.07 -44.77 -0.35
CA GLN A 24 -12.63 -43.76 -1.24
C GLN A 24 -11.93 -42.44 -0.93
N VAL A 25 -11.08 -41.97 -1.85
CA VAL A 25 -10.66 -40.58 -1.85
C VAL A 25 -11.91 -39.78 -2.16
N ALA A 26 -12.57 -39.28 -1.12
CA ALA A 26 -13.64 -38.32 -1.27
C ALA A 26 -13.03 -37.09 -1.93
N THR A 27 -13.18 -36.96 -3.24
CA THR A 27 -12.97 -35.68 -3.93
C THR A 27 -14.09 -34.77 -3.45
N GLY A 28 -13.86 -34.09 -2.33
CA GLY A 28 -14.77 -33.07 -1.83
C GLY A 28 -14.99 -32.08 -2.97
N ALA A 29 -16.22 -32.01 -3.47
CA ALA A 29 -16.59 -30.97 -4.40
C ALA A 29 -16.27 -29.62 -3.73
N THR A 30 -15.48 -28.78 -4.39
CA THR A 30 -15.25 -27.41 -3.94
C THR A 30 -16.61 -26.72 -3.83
N ALA A 31 -17.07 -26.48 -2.61
CA ALA A 31 -18.29 -25.72 -2.37
C ALA A 31 -18.14 -24.36 -3.08
N SER A 32 -19.10 -24.04 -3.95
CA SER A 32 -19.16 -22.71 -4.56
C SER A 32 -19.27 -21.68 -3.42
N ALA A 33 -18.34 -20.73 -3.35
CA ALA A 33 -18.37 -19.69 -2.34
C ALA A 33 -19.71 -18.94 -2.43
N ALA A 34 -20.48 -18.96 -1.35
CA ALA A 34 -21.78 -18.30 -1.30
C ALA A 34 -21.63 -16.80 -1.60
N VAL A 35 -22.52 -16.26 -2.44
CA VAL A 35 -22.57 -14.83 -2.78
C VAL A 35 -22.81 -14.03 -1.49
N ARG A 36 -21.87 -13.15 -1.12
CA ARG A 36 -21.97 -12.36 0.12
C ARG A 36 -22.87 -11.14 -0.08
N THR A 37 -23.87 -10.94 0.77
CA THR A 37 -24.70 -9.72 0.72
C THR A 37 -24.09 -8.63 1.59
N VAL A 38 -23.91 -7.43 1.02
CA VAL A 38 -23.51 -6.20 1.70
C VAL A 38 -24.71 -5.27 1.74
N TYR A 39 -25.21 -4.97 2.94
CA TYR A 39 -26.37 -4.09 3.10
C TYR A 39 -25.95 -2.63 3.21
N TYR A 40 -26.56 -1.76 2.40
CA TYR A 40 -26.34 -0.32 2.48
C TYR A 40 -27.62 0.45 2.85
N ASP A 41 -27.43 1.54 3.61
CA ASP A 41 -28.48 2.49 3.96
C ASP A 41 -28.20 3.84 3.30
N ALA A 42 -28.99 4.15 2.27
CA ALA A 42 -28.97 5.43 1.55
C ALA A 42 -30.10 6.39 1.99
N SER A 43 -30.79 6.12 3.11
CA SER A 43 -31.85 7.01 3.62
C SER A 43 -31.36 8.43 3.93
N ARG A 44 -30.07 8.59 4.24
CA ARG A 44 -29.42 9.88 4.56
C ARG A 44 -28.60 10.45 3.40
N ALA A 45 -28.74 9.87 2.20
CA ALA A 45 -28.04 10.31 0.98
C ALA A 45 -28.74 11.50 0.27
N GLY A 46 -29.88 11.98 0.79
CA GLY A 46 -30.62 13.10 0.21
C GLY A 46 -30.96 12.85 -1.27
N GLU A 47 -30.71 13.85 -2.12
CA GLU A 47 -30.96 13.76 -3.57
C GLU A 47 -30.06 12.74 -4.29
N PHE A 48 -28.97 12.29 -3.67
CA PHE A 48 -28.02 11.35 -4.28
C PHE A 48 -28.43 9.88 -4.09
N ARG A 49 -29.56 9.61 -3.44
CA ARG A 49 -30.04 8.24 -3.20
C ARG A 49 -30.09 7.41 -4.48
N THR A 50 -30.66 7.95 -5.55
CA THR A 50 -30.77 7.26 -6.84
C THR A 50 -29.41 6.97 -7.47
N ASN A 51 -28.41 7.84 -7.25
CA ASN A 51 -27.03 7.60 -7.71
C ASN A 51 -26.40 6.41 -6.98
N PHE A 52 -26.62 6.26 -5.67
CA PHE A 52 -26.14 5.11 -4.90
C PHE A 52 -26.89 3.81 -5.25
N ASP A 53 -28.20 3.88 -5.49
CA ASP A 53 -28.97 2.72 -5.95
C ASP A 53 -28.49 2.25 -7.33
N GLN A 54 -28.20 3.17 -8.25
CA GLN A 54 -27.62 2.85 -9.55
C GLN A 54 -26.19 2.30 -9.42
N ALA A 55 -25.36 2.88 -8.55
CA ALA A 55 -24.00 2.40 -8.28
C ALA A 55 -23.98 0.97 -7.73
N ALA A 56 -24.93 0.64 -6.84
CA ALA A 56 -25.11 -0.72 -6.33
C ALA A 56 -25.48 -1.70 -7.45
N GLN A 57 -26.39 -1.32 -8.36
CA GLN A 57 -26.75 -2.13 -9.53
C GLN A 57 -25.56 -2.33 -10.49
N ILE A 58 -24.76 -1.29 -10.71
CA ILE A 58 -23.54 -1.37 -11.52
C ILE A 58 -22.62 -2.43 -10.93
N TRP A 59 -22.25 -2.34 -9.65
CA TRP A 59 -21.41 -3.35 -9.01
C TRP A 59 -22.03 -4.75 -9.07
N ASN A 60 -23.32 -4.89 -8.77
CA ASN A 60 -24.04 -6.18 -8.83
C ASN A 60 -24.06 -6.83 -10.22
N SER A 61 -23.91 -6.03 -11.28
CA SER A 61 -23.81 -6.53 -12.67
C SER A 61 -22.39 -6.96 -13.05
N GLN A 62 -21.37 -6.42 -12.37
CA GLN A 62 -19.96 -6.63 -12.70
C GLN A 62 -19.30 -7.71 -11.85
N VAL A 63 -19.84 -7.99 -10.66
CA VAL A 63 -19.28 -8.99 -9.73
C VAL A 63 -20.29 -10.07 -9.39
N SER A 64 -19.80 -11.29 -9.20
CA SER A 64 -20.62 -12.47 -8.90
C SER A 64 -20.45 -12.96 -7.47
N SER A 65 -19.36 -12.56 -6.79
CA SER A 65 -19.03 -13.02 -5.44
C SER A 65 -19.83 -12.31 -4.34
N MET A 66 -20.45 -11.18 -4.64
CA MET A 66 -21.17 -10.36 -3.65
C MET A 66 -22.33 -9.59 -4.29
N ARG A 67 -23.26 -9.12 -3.45
CA ARG A 67 -24.33 -8.20 -3.85
C ARG A 67 -24.49 -7.06 -2.87
N LEU A 68 -24.57 -5.84 -3.36
CA LEU A 68 -25.03 -4.65 -2.64
C LEU A 68 -26.56 -4.62 -2.65
N VAL A 69 -27.17 -4.57 -1.46
CA VAL A 69 -28.64 -4.57 -1.30
C VAL A 69 -29.04 -3.43 -0.36
N PRO A 70 -30.03 -2.59 -0.71
CA PRO A 70 -30.53 -1.60 0.23
C PRO A 70 -31.27 -2.29 1.38
N GLY A 71 -30.99 -1.91 2.62
CA GLY A 71 -31.69 -2.49 3.77
C GLY A 71 -31.10 -2.10 5.12
N THR A 72 -31.87 -2.34 6.18
CA THR A 72 -31.45 -2.15 7.57
C THR A 72 -31.60 -3.47 8.35
N PRO A 73 -30.68 -3.81 9.27
CA PRO A 73 -29.44 -3.08 9.60
C PRO A 73 -28.41 -3.12 8.45
N ALA A 74 -27.81 -1.97 8.17
CA ALA A 74 -26.82 -1.82 7.09
C ALA A 74 -25.39 -1.92 7.63
N SER A 75 -24.50 -2.57 6.87
CA SER A 75 -23.04 -2.52 7.12
C SER A 75 -22.40 -1.28 6.50
N VAL A 76 -23.10 -0.62 5.57
CA VAL A 76 -22.66 0.60 4.89
C VAL A 76 -23.70 1.70 5.11
N THR A 77 -23.30 2.85 5.65
CA THR A 77 -24.22 4.01 5.79
C THR A 77 -23.74 5.18 4.94
N ILE A 78 -24.65 5.78 4.18
CA ILE A 78 -24.33 6.87 3.25
C ILE A 78 -24.89 8.18 3.80
N TYR A 79 -24.05 9.21 3.83
CA TYR A 79 -24.34 10.57 4.28
C TYR A 79 -24.09 11.58 3.15
N VAL A 80 -24.55 12.81 3.34
CA VAL A 80 -24.23 13.97 2.48
C VAL A 80 -23.56 15.03 3.33
N ASP A 81 -22.53 15.69 2.78
CA ASP A 81 -21.97 16.90 3.37
C ASP A 81 -21.38 17.85 2.31
N SER A 82 -20.87 19.00 2.76
CA SER A 82 -20.30 20.03 1.89
C SER A 82 -18.89 19.71 1.38
N GLY A 83 -18.24 18.66 1.88
CA GLY A 83 -16.84 18.35 1.61
C GLY A 83 -16.61 17.65 0.27
N TRP A 84 -15.44 17.02 0.14
CA TRP A 84 -15.17 16.07 -0.95
C TRP A 84 -15.78 14.69 -0.62
N PRO A 85 -16.26 13.95 -1.64
CA PRO A 85 -16.66 12.56 -1.47
C PRO A 85 -15.55 11.71 -0.87
N ARG A 86 -15.93 10.78 0.01
CA ARG A 86 -15.00 9.86 0.68
C ARG A 86 -15.71 8.67 1.29
N ALA A 87 -15.03 7.54 1.34
CA ALA A 87 -15.43 6.35 2.08
C ALA A 87 -14.50 6.12 3.28
N GLN A 88 -15.09 5.97 4.47
CA GLN A 88 -14.40 5.45 5.65
C GLN A 88 -14.71 3.96 5.77
N VAL A 89 -13.78 3.14 5.30
CA VAL A 89 -13.90 1.68 5.35
C VAL A 89 -13.58 1.19 6.76
N THR A 90 -14.51 0.47 7.39
CA THR A 90 -14.29 -0.17 8.70
C THR A 90 -13.95 -1.66 8.57
N GLY A 91 -14.22 -2.23 7.40
CA GLY A 91 -13.98 -3.64 7.06
C GLY A 91 -14.40 -3.92 5.62
N LEU A 92 -14.06 -5.09 5.09
CA LEU A 92 -14.45 -5.48 3.73
C LEU A 92 -15.99 -5.58 3.65
N GLY A 93 -16.62 -4.70 2.87
CA GLY A 93 -18.08 -4.60 2.78
C GLY A 93 -18.73 -3.82 3.94
N SER A 94 -17.98 -3.04 4.71
CA SER A 94 -18.54 -2.22 5.79
C SER A 94 -17.86 -0.87 5.92
N GLY A 95 -18.64 0.15 6.27
CA GLY A 95 -18.10 1.49 6.47
C GLY A 95 -19.15 2.59 6.35
N ARG A 96 -18.66 3.81 6.13
CA ARG A 96 -19.48 4.98 5.91
C ARG A 96 -19.03 5.67 4.63
N ILE A 97 -19.98 6.17 3.85
CA ILE A 97 -19.71 6.98 2.66
C ILE A 97 -20.28 8.37 2.91
N TRP A 98 -19.53 9.41 2.55
CA TRP A 98 -20.05 10.77 2.45
C TRP A 98 -20.03 11.18 0.99
N MET A 99 -21.21 11.50 0.47
CA MET A 99 -21.35 12.18 -0.80
C MET A 99 -21.10 13.67 -0.57
N GLY A 100 -19.91 14.12 -0.97
CA GLY A 100 -19.48 15.49 -0.78
C GLY A 100 -19.83 16.39 -1.96
N TRP A 101 -20.41 17.56 -1.69
CA TRP A 101 -20.78 18.55 -2.70
C TRP A 101 -19.60 19.12 -3.50
N THR A 102 -18.38 19.10 -2.96
CA THR A 102 -17.23 19.75 -3.60
C THR A 102 -16.92 19.15 -4.97
N ALA A 103 -16.92 17.82 -5.13
CA ALA A 103 -16.69 17.18 -6.43
C ALA A 103 -17.87 17.40 -7.40
N VAL A 104 -19.10 17.34 -6.89
CA VAL A 104 -20.30 17.57 -7.70
C VAL A 104 -20.27 18.99 -8.28
N ASN A 105 -19.92 19.98 -7.48
CA ASN A 105 -19.82 21.38 -7.91
C ASN A 105 -18.67 21.63 -8.89
N GLN A 106 -17.65 20.77 -8.88
CA GLN A 106 -16.57 20.79 -9.87
C GLN A 106 -16.94 20.07 -11.17
N GLY A 107 -18.14 19.47 -11.25
CA GLY A 107 -18.69 18.89 -12.47
C GLY A 107 -18.50 17.37 -12.59
N TYR A 108 -17.93 16.70 -11.59
CA TYR A 108 -17.81 15.24 -11.57
C TYR A 108 -19.18 14.56 -11.57
N ASP A 109 -19.24 13.40 -12.23
CA ASP A 109 -20.48 12.64 -12.33
C ASP A 109 -20.93 12.01 -11.01
N ARG A 110 -22.19 12.25 -10.63
CA ARG A 110 -22.74 11.83 -9.34
C ARG A 110 -22.79 10.30 -9.19
N THR A 111 -23.17 9.58 -10.23
CA THR A 111 -23.24 8.10 -10.20
C THR A 111 -21.84 7.51 -10.23
N ARG A 112 -20.91 8.11 -10.97
CA ARG A 112 -19.50 7.70 -10.95
C ARG A 112 -18.89 7.88 -9.57
N ILE A 113 -19.11 9.02 -8.90
CA ILE A 113 -18.68 9.24 -7.52
C ILE A 113 -19.25 8.14 -6.62
N ALA A 114 -20.56 7.90 -6.64
CA ALA A 114 -21.18 6.88 -5.80
C ALA A 114 -20.60 5.46 -6.05
N SER A 115 -20.36 5.11 -7.31
CA SER A 115 -19.77 3.83 -7.71
C SER A 115 -18.33 3.70 -7.24
N HIS A 116 -17.56 4.78 -7.31
CA HIS A 116 -16.19 4.88 -6.81
C HIS A 116 -16.13 4.68 -5.29
N GLU A 117 -16.99 5.37 -4.53
CA GLU A 117 -17.02 5.23 -3.07
C GLU A 117 -17.44 3.82 -2.63
N PHE A 118 -18.36 3.18 -3.35
CA PHE A 118 -18.64 1.75 -3.14
C PHE A 118 -17.42 0.89 -3.44
N GLY A 119 -16.64 1.19 -4.48
CA GLY A 119 -15.39 0.49 -4.77
C GLY A 119 -14.44 0.43 -3.56
N HIS A 120 -14.33 1.52 -2.80
CA HIS A 120 -13.56 1.53 -1.54
C HIS A 120 -14.14 0.62 -0.47
N ILE A 121 -15.46 0.65 -0.24
CA ILE A 121 -16.14 -0.27 0.67
C ILE A 121 -15.89 -1.74 0.28
N LEU A 122 -15.78 -2.01 -1.02
CA LEU A 122 -15.52 -3.34 -1.59
C LEU A 122 -14.02 -3.70 -1.59
N GLY A 123 -13.18 -2.88 -0.97
CA GLY A 123 -11.77 -3.17 -0.74
C GLY A 123 -10.85 -2.76 -1.89
N LEU A 124 -11.33 -1.95 -2.83
CA LEU A 124 -10.48 -1.39 -3.89
C LEU A 124 -9.85 -0.07 -3.44
N PRO A 125 -8.52 0.09 -3.55
CA PRO A 125 -7.89 1.37 -3.34
C PRO A 125 -8.13 2.30 -4.53
N ASP A 126 -7.95 3.59 -4.28
CA ASP A 126 -7.76 4.59 -5.32
C ASP A 126 -6.60 4.17 -6.23
N ARG A 127 -6.87 4.02 -7.53
CA ARG A 127 -5.87 3.71 -8.56
C ARG A 127 -5.33 4.96 -9.25
N ARG A 128 -6.15 6.02 -9.29
CA ARG A 128 -5.81 7.35 -9.84
C ARG A 128 -5.08 7.32 -11.19
N THR A 129 -5.51 6.46 -12.12
CA THR A 129 -4.82 6.28 -13.41
C THR A 129 -5.13 7.40 -14.42
N GLY A 130 -6.03 8.32 -14.09
CA GLY A 130 -6.55 9.33 -15.01
C GLY A 130 -7.49 8.78 -16.09
N LEU A 131 -7.56 7.45 -16.24
CA LEU A 131 -8.36 6.80 -17.26
C LEU A 131 -9.83 6.80 -16.86
N CYS A 132 -10.69 7.17 -17.80
CA CYS A 132 -12.12 7.10 -17.59
C CYS A 132 -12.63 5.65 -17.51
N SER A 133 -11.93 4.70 -18.14
CA SER A 133 -12.24 3.27 -18.09
C SER A 133 -11.97 2.62 -16.73
N ASP A 134 -11.16 3.23 -15.88
CA ASP A 134 -10.91 2.79 -14.51
C ASP A 134 -11.81 3.59 -13.55
N LEU A 135 -12.72 2.90 -12.86
CA LEU A 135 -13.63 3.55 -11.91
C LEU A 135 -12.84 4.09 -10.72
N MET A 136 -11.83 3.35 -10.26
CA MET A 136 -10.97 3.75 -9.16
C MET A 136 -9.91 4.79 -9.56
N SER A 137 -9.96 5.33 -10.79
CA SER A 137 -9.27 6.59 -11.10
C SER A 137 -9.78 7.75 -10.26
N GLY A 138 -11.01 7.69 -9.75
CA GLY A 138 -11.56 8.72 -8.87
C GLY A 138 -11.45 10.10 -9.49
N SER A 139 -10.98 11.07 -8.70
CA SER A 139 -10.81 12.47 -9.13
C SER A 139 -9.62 12.71 -10.07
N SER A 140 -8.82 11.70 -10.40
CA SER A 140 -7.75 11.86 -11.40
C SER A 140 -8.26 11.79 -12.84
N ALA A 141 -9.42 11.14 -13.06
CA ALA A 141 -10.09 11.18 -14.35
C ALA A 141 -10.70 12.59 -14.52
N PRO A 142 -10.67 13.16 -15.74
CA PRO A 142 -11.22 14.49 -15.97
C PRO A 142 -12.72 14.53 -15.63
N VAL A 143 -13.24 15.70 -15.28
CA VAL A 143 -14.68 15.91 -14.98
C VAL A 143 -15.60 15.59 -16.16
N SER A 144 -15.06 15.54 -17.38
CA SER A 144 -15.75 15.04 -18.57
C SER A 144 -15.99 13.53 -18.55
N CYS A 145 -15.27 12.77 -17.73
CA CYS A 145 -15.46 11.34 -17.57
C CYS A 145 -16.76 11.02 -16.81
N ARG A 146 -17.67 10.32 -17.51
CA ARG A 146 -18.95 9.88 -16.97
C ARG A 146 -19.05 8.37 -16.72
N ASN A 147 -18.00 7.60 -17.02
CA ASN A 147 -18.04 6.14 -16.85
C ASN A 147 -18.08 5.76 -15.36
N ALA A 148 -19.22 5.22 -14.93
CA ALA A 148 -19.45 4.73 -13.58
C ALA A 148 -19.17 3.22 -13.40
N TYR A 149 -18.78 2.51 -14.46
CA TYR A 149 -18.52 1.07 -14.42
C TYR A 149 -17.07 0.77 -14.04
N PRO A 150 -16.83 -0.18 -13.11
CA PRO A 150 -15.48 -0.67 -12.83
C PRO A 150 -14.90 -1.38 -14.04
N SER A 151 -13.57 -1.31 -14.18
CA SER A 151 -12.88 -2.13 -15.17
C SER A 151 -12.97 -3.61 -14.81
N SER A 152 -12.74 -4.49 -15.78
CA SER A 152 -12.75 -5.95 -15.56
C SER A 152 -11.72 -6.37 -14.49
N ALA A 153 -10.62 -5.65 -14.36
CA ALA A 153 -9.62 -5.86 -13.31
C ALA A 153 -10.14 -5.46 -11.92
N GLU A 154 -10.83 -4.33 -11.81
CA GLU A 154 -11.47 -3.87 -10.57
C GLU A 154 -12.56 -4.83 -10.12
N ALA A 155 -13.44 -5.26 -11.03
CA ALA A 155 -14.47 -6.25 -10.77
C ALA A 155 -13.87 -7.62 -10.37
N SER A 156 -12.85 -8.09 -11.09
CA SER A 156 -12.16 -9.34 -10.75
C SER A 156 -11.51 -9.29 -9.37
N ARG A 157 -10.96 -8.13 -8.98
CA ARG A 157 -10.36 -7.96 -7.66
C ARG A 157 -11.41 -8.04 -6.55
N VAL A 158 -12.58 -7.41 -6.72
CA VAL A 158 -13.69 -7.57 -5.78
C VAL A 158 -14.14 -9.03 -5.70
N ASN A 159 -14.24 -9.73 -6.84
CA ASN A 159 -14.56 -11.16 -6.87
C ASN A 159 -13.58 -12.00 -6.03
N GLN A 160 -12.29 -11.71 -6.12
CA GLN A 160 -11.26 -12.39 -5.31
C GLN A 160 -11.39 -12.08 -3.82
N LEU A 161 -11.65 -10.82 -3.47
CA LEU A 161 -11.76 -10.38 -2.07
C LEU A 161 -12.96 -11.02 -1.36
N PHE A 162 -14.09 -11.15 -2.06
CA PHE A 162 -15.33 -11.69 -1.47
C PHE A 162 -15.52 -13.20 -1.70
N GLY A 163 -14.81 -13.81 -2.66
CA GLY A 163 -14.96 -15.23 -3.02
C GLY A 163 -14.09 -16.23 -2.24
N GLY A 164 -13.47 -15.82 -1.12
CA GLY A 164 -12.34 -16.52 -0.51
C GLY A 164 -12.38 -18.06 -0.42
N SER A 165 -11.33 -18.69 -0.94
CA SER A 165 -10.59 -19.78 -0.28
C SER A 165 -9.10 -19.46 -0.40
N LEU A 166 -8.34 -19.69 0.67
CA LEU A 166 -6.90 -19.49 0.75
C LEU A 166 -6.19 -20.36 -0.31
N ALA A 167 -5.78 -19.76 -1.42
CA ALA A 167 -4.71 -20.27 -2.26
C ALA A 167 -3.86 -19.07 -2.68
N ALA A 168 -2.62 -19.02 -2.18
CA ALA A 168 -1.63 -18.10 -2.70
C ALA A 168 -1.53 -18.30 -4.22
N PRO A 169 -1.58 -17.24 -5.06
CA PRO A 169 -1.40 -17.43 -6.48
C PRO A 169 0.04 -17.88 -6.74
N ALA A 170 0.20 -19.00 -7.42
CA ALA A 170 1.46 -19.39 -8.03
C ALA A 170 1.93 -18.25 -8.94
N ALA A 171 3.20 -17.89 -8.84
CA ALA A 171 3.83 -16.85 -9.64
C ALA A 171 3.60 -17.11 -11.13
N ARG A 172 2.85 -16.23 -11.80
CA ARG A 172 2.80 -16.16 -13.26
C ARG A 172 3.80 -15.13 -13.75
N SER A 173 4.70 -15.58 -14.61
CA SER A 173 5.56 -14.74 -15.44
C SER A 173 4.72 -14.11 -16.54
N TYR A 174 4.72 -12.79 -16.64
CA TYR A 174 4.18 -12.07 -17.80
C TYR A 174 5.36 -11.50 -18.60
N THR A 175 5.49 -11.93 -19.85
CA THR A 175 6.31 -11.26 -20.87
C THR A 175 5.42 -10.28 -21.62
N TRP A 176 5.77 -9.00 -21.61
CA TRP A 176 5.11 -7.97 -22.42
C TRP A 176 6.01 -7.56 -23.59
N SER A 177 5.51 -7.72 -24.81
CA SER A 177 6.08 -7.19 -26.05
C SER A 177 5.60 -5.74 -26.25
N GLY A 178 6.55 -4.83 -26.48
CA GLY A 178 6.33 -3.39 -26.52
C GLY A 178 5.47 -2.86 -27.68
N GLY A 179 5.06 -1.60 -27.50
CA GLY A 179 4.46 -0.73 -28.51
C GLY A 179 4.53 0.70 -27.97
N ALA A 180 5.12 1.59 -28.76
CA ALA A 180 5.57 2.93 -28.39
C ALA A 180 4.51 4.03 -28.63
N ASP A 181 4.84 5.20 -28.06
CA ASP A 181 4.45 6.57 -28.42
C ASP A 181 3.08 7.12 -27.97
N ALA A 182 3.15 8.10 -27.05
CA ALA A 182 2.85 9.51 -27.33
C ALA A 182 3.15 10.38 -26.09
N GLU A 183 4.07 11.33 -26.24
CA GLU A 183 4.40 12.35 -25.25
C GLU A 183 3.29 13.40 -25.10
N GLY A 184 3.14 13.96 -23.88
CA GLY A 184 2.51 15.27 -23.70
C GLY A 184 1.60 15.46 -22.48
N ASP A 185 2.11 15.23 -21.26
CA ASP A 185 2.12 16.23 -20.18
C ASP A 185 2.73 15.60 -18.92
N VAL A 186 3.90 16.13 -18.52
CA VAL A 186 4.77 15.49 -17.52
C VAL A 186 4.52 16.12 -16.15
N THR A 187 4.07 15.31 -15.19
CA THR A 187 4.40 15.45 -13.77
C THR A 187 4.73 14.02 -13.27
N PRO A 188 5.49 13.74 -12.17
CA PRO A 188 5.15 14.23 -10.83
C PRO A 188 6.25 14.02 -9.74
N PHE A 189 5.78 13.58 -8.55
CA PHE A 189 6.28 13.52 -7.17
C PHE A 189 7.18 12.29 -6.83
N VAL A 190 7.45 11.83 -5.56
CA VAL A 190 8.36 10.66 -5.21
C VAL A 190 8.43 9.75 -6.40
N VAL A 191 9.59 9.57 -7.02
CA VAL A 191 9.60 9.29 -8.47
C VAL A 191 8.63 8.15 -8.79
N GLY A 192 7.59 8.43 -9.59
CA GLY A 192 6.52 7.49 -9.96
C GLY A 192 5.48 7.11 -8.89
N GLY A 193 5.47 7.79 -7.75
CA GLY A 193 4.53 7.67 -6.62
C GLY A 193 3.50 8.81 -6.58
N ARG A 194 2.69 8.84 -5.50
CA ARG A 194 1.53 9.74 -5.37
C ARG A 194 1.47 10.43 -4.01
N PRO A 195 0.75 11.55 -3.84
CA PRO A 195 0.54 12.13 -2.51
C PRO A 195 -0.01 11.07 -1.55
N ALA A 196 0.44 11.09 -0.30
CA ALA A 196 -0.04 10.18 0.75
C ALA A 196 -1.57 10.20 0.83
N THR A 197 -2.19 9.02 0.77
CA THR A 197 -3.65 8.88 0.67
C THR A 197 -4.34 8.78 2.03
N GLU A 198 -3.55 8.56 3.08
CA GLU A 198 -3.98 8.54 4.48
C GLU A 198 -2.99 9.33 5.33
N ASN A 199 -3.41 9.74 6.53
CA ASN A 199 -2.46 10.26 7.49
C ASN A 199 -1.72 9.10 8.15
N TYR A 200 -0.40 9.21 8.22
CA TYR A 200 0.47 8.27 8.91
C TYR A 200 0.96 8.92 10.21
N PRO A 201 0.37 8.61 11.38
CA PRO A 201 0.62 9.33 12.63
C PRO A 201 2.07 9.20 13.12
N TRP A 202 2.82 8.24 12.59
CA TRP A 202 4.23 8.05 12.88
C TRP A 202 5.16 8.82 11.95
N MET A 203 4.68 9.60 10.98
CA MET A 203 5.58 10.36 10.10
C MET A 203 6.33 11.45 10.86
N VAL A 204 7.63 11.56 10.59
CA VAL A 204 8.51 12.57 11.21
C VAL A 204 9.28 13.31 10.12
N TYR A 205 9.15 14.63 10.07
CA TYR A 205 9.99 15.47 9.21
C TYR A 205 11.30 15.82 9.93
N VAL A 206 12.44 15.51 9.29
CA VAL A 206 13.79 15.61 9.86
C VAL A 206 14.65 16.55 9.01
N SER A 207 14.22 17.81 8.87
CA SER A 207 14.97 18.90 8.21
C SER A 207 15.58 18.50 6.85
N GLY A 208 14.71 18.24 5.88
CA GLY A 208 15.08 17.79 4.54
C GLY A 208 15.22 16.28 4.40
N CYS A 209 15.26 15.54 5.52
CA CYS A 209 15.07 14.08 5.55
C CYS A 209 13.67 13.69 6.06
N THR A 210 13.39 12.40 5.96
CA THR A 210 12.21 11.75 6.51
C THR A 210 12.60 10.86 7.70
N GLY A 211 11.66 10.58 8.59
CA GLY A 211 11.83 9.70 9.73
C GLY A 211 10.51 9.10 10.19
N THR A 212 10.57 8.23 11.19
CA THR A 212 9.41 7.50 11.72
C THR A 212 9.42 7.48 13.24
N LEU A 213 8.29 7.78 13.88
CA LEU A 213 8.09 7.62 15.32
C LEU A 213 7.99 6.14 15.65
N ILE A 214 8.84 5.64 16.55
CA ILE A 214 8.91 4.21 16.95
C ILE A 214 8.59 4.01 18.45
N LYS A 215 8.59 5.10 19.22
CA LYS A 215 8.09 5.18 20.60
C LYS A 215 7.60 6.61 20.84
N ALA A 216 6.76 6.84 21.85
CA ALA A 216 6.17 8.15 22.11
C ALA A 216 7.18 9.31 22.16
N ASN A 217 8.43 9.06 22.56
CA ASN A 217 9.52 10.04 22.58
C ASN A 217 10.77 9.59 21.79
N TRP A 218 10.65 8.67 20.82
CA TRP A 218 11.76 8.25 19.97
C TRP A 218 11.35 8.12 18.51
N ALA A 219 12.17 8.70 17.64
CA ALA A 219 12.07 8.55 16.20
C ALA A 219 13.30 7.83 15.63
N VAL A 220 13.15 7.19 14.48
CA VAL A 220 14.22 6.62 13.66
C VAL A 220 14.32 7.39 12.34
N THR A 221 15.55 7.55 11.85
CA THR A 221 15.89 8.15 10.54
C THR A 221 17.20 7.53 10.05
N ALA A 222 17.77 8.03 8.96
CA ALA A 222 19.08 7.58 8.47
C ALA A 222 20.22 8.25 9.24
N ARG A 223 21.37 7.58 9.33
CA ARG A 223 22.56 8.13 10.00
C ARG A 223 23.12 9.34 9.28
N HIS A 224 23.12 9.33 7.95
CA HIS A 224 23.62 10.45 7.14
C HIS A 224 22.71 11.70 7.17
N CYS A 225 21.48 11.59 7.65
CA CYS A 225 20.61 12.74 7.82
C CYS A 225 21.16 13.70 8.88
N PRO A 226 20.84 15.00 8.83
CA PRO A 226 21.23 15.93 9.88
C PRO A 226 20.60 15.55 11.23
N THR A 227 21.16 16.08 12.32
CA THR A 227 20.52 16.05 13.63
C THR A 227 19.94 17.43 13.90
N PRO A 228 18.63 17.65 13.62
CA PRO A 228 18.03 18.96 13.79
C PRO A 228 17.78 19.27 15.26
N SER A 229 17.64 20.56 15.60
CA SER A 229 17.24 20.98 16.95
C SER A 229 15.80 20.56 17.30
N SER A 230 14.93 20.44 16.31
CA SER A 230 13.56 19.94 16.46
C SER A 230 13.09 19.16 15.24
N VAL A 231 12.05 18.36 15.43
CA VAL A 231 11.36 17.60 14.38
C VAL A 231 9.86 17.85 14.45
N ARG A 232 9.15 17.70 13.32
CA ARG A 232 7.67 17.69 13.29
C ARG A 232 7.19 16.24 13.22
N VAL A 233 6.35 15.84 14.15
CA VAL A 233 5.82 14.46 14.27
C VAL A 233 4.31 14.46 14.04
N GLY A 234 3.78 13.43 13.38
CA GLY A 234 2.35 13.14 13.32
C GLY A 234 1.57 13.82 12.21
N SER A 235 2.27 14.35 11.20
CA SER A 235 1.67 14.98 10.03
C SER A 235 2.37 14.51 8.76
N ILE A 236 1.58 14.21 7.73
CA ILE A 236 2.08 14.07 6.36
C ILE A 236 2.36 15.43 5.70
N ASN A 237 1.95 16.55 6.30
CA ASN A 237 2.33 17.88 5.85
C ASN A 237 3.57 18.34 6.64
N ARG A 238 4.70 18.60 5.96
CA ARG A 238 5.95 18.98 6.64
C ARG A 238 5.93 20.41 7.19
N THR A 239 5.02 21.26 6.73
CA THR A 239 4.92 22.67 7.15
C THR A 239 3.78 22.95 8.14
N SER A 240 2.77 22.09 8.23
CA SER A 240 1.61 22.27 9.11
C SER A 240 1.10 20.98 9.76
N GLY A 241 0.25 21.09 10.78
CA GLY A 241 -0.24 19.97 11.57
C GLY A 241 0.85 19.28 12.40
N GLY A 242 0.54 18.21 13.11
CA GLY A 242 1.53 17.51 13.92
C GLY A 242 1.99 18.32 15.15
N THR A 243 3.03 17.84 15.82
CA THR A 243 3.70 18.53 16.92
C THR A 243 5.17 18.76 16.59
N VAL A 244 5.65 19.99 16.78
CA VAL A 244 7.09 20.29 16.71
C VAL A 244 7.69 20.06 18.08
N VAL A 245 8.67 19.16 18.16
CA VAL A 245 9.30 18.76 19.42
C VAL A 245 10.82 18.79 19.29
N ARG A 246 11.49 19.27 20.34
CA ARG A 246 12.94 19.39 20.38
C ARG A 246 13.60 18.01 20.43
N VAL A 247 14.72 17.86 19.72
CA VAL A 247 15.59 16.68 19.81
C VAL A 247 16.58 16.90 20.96
N THR A 248 16.68 15.92 21.86
CA THR A 248 17.61 15.97 23.01
C THR A 248 18.87 15.14 22.79
N ARG A 249 18.75 14.06 22.03
CA ARG A 249 19.83 13.10 21.82
C ARG A 249 19.68 12.44 20.46
N ALA A 250 20.82 12.16 19.82
CA ALA A 250 20.89 11.31 18.64
C ALA A 250 21.81 10.11 18.91
N VAL A 251 21.42 8.92 18.46
CA VAL A 251 22.18 7.68 18.63
C VAL A 251 22.31 7.00 17.29
N ASN A 252 23.54 6.93 16.76
CA ASN A 252 23.82 6.24 15.52
C ASN A 252 23.92 4.74 15.76
N HIS A 253 23.37 3.93 14.85
CA HIS A 253 23.71 2.52 14.78
C HIS A 253 25.20 2.38 14.46
N PRO A 254 25.94 1.46 15.12
CA PRO A 254 27.38 1.33 14.93
C PRO A 254 27.76 0.95 13.49
N SER A 255 26.97 0.10 12.83
CA SER A 255 27.35 -0.54 11.56
C SER A 255 26.50 -0.20 10.34
N ILE A 256 25.28 0.32 10.49
CA ILE A 256 24.37 0.60 9.36
C ILE A 256 23.89 2.04 9.39
N ASP A 257 23.31 2.49 8.29
CA ASP A 257 22.84 3.86 8.08
C ASP A 257 21.50 4.13 8.78
N VAL A 258 21.45 3.90 10.08
CA VAL A 258 20.27 4.12 10.94
C VAL A 258 20.65 4.97 12.13
N LYS A 259 19.79 5.91 12.51
CA LYS A 259 19.95 6.79 13.66
C LYS A 259 18.64 6.96 14.40
N LEU A 260 18.72 6.91 15.73
CA LEU A 260 17.62 7.19 16.63
C LEU A 260 17.70 8.63 17.14
N LEU A 261 16.55 9.29 17.27
CA LEU A 261 16.40 10.63 17.81
C LEU A 261 15.50 10.57 19.05
N GLN A 262 16.03 10.97 20.20
CA GLN A 262 15.24 11.11 21.43
C GLN A 262 14.58 12.49 21.45
N LEU A 263 13.28 12.51 21.69
CA LEU A 263 12.46 13.71 21.73
C LEU A 263 12.41 14.23 23.17
N ALA A 264 12.36 15.56 23.34
CA ALA A 264 12.34 16.21 24.65
C ALA A 264 11.07 15.90 25.46
N SER A 265 9.98 15.55 24.79
CA SER A 265 8.72 15.14 25.38
C SER A 265 8.09 14.02 24.56
N SER A 266 7.26 13.22 25.22
CA SER A 266 6.39 12.27 24.55
C SER A 266 5.33 13.00 23.73
N VAL A 267 5.06 12.52 22.53
CA VAL A 267 3.95 12.98 21.68
C VAL A 267 2.75 12.04 21.81
N SER A 268 1.56 12.53 21.46
CA SER A 268 0.31 11.76 21.54
C SER A 268 0.04 10.85 20.32
N TYR A 269 0.89 10.91 19.30
CA TYR A 269 0.72 10.12 18.08
C TYR A 269 1.14 8.66 18.27
N ALA A 270 0.38 7.75 17.65
CA ALA A 270 0.70 6.33 17.64
C ALA A 270 2.04 6.08 16.92
N PRO A 271 3.03 5.44 17.57
CA PRO A 271 4.25 5.02 16.89
C PRO A 271 4.01 3.88 15.90
N ALA A 272 4.87 3.75 14.90
CA ALA A 272 4.84 2.61 14.00
C ALA A 272 5.37 1.36 14.73
N PRO A 273 4.62 0.26 14.80
CA PRO A 273 5.13 -0.96 15.37
C PRO A 273 6.20 -1.54 14.42
N ILE A 274 7.32 -1.97 14.99
CA ILE A 274 8.34 -2.73 14.26
C ILE A 274 7.99 -4.22 14.44
N PRO A 275 7.96 -5.05 13.39
CA PRO A 275 7.71 -6.48 13.53
C PRO A 275 9.00 -7.24 13.91
N THR A 276 8.89 -8.56 14.09
CA THR A 276 10.05 -9.44 14.32
C THR A 276 10.77 -9.84 13.03
N THR A 277 10.13 -9.68 11.87
CA THR A 277 10.71 -9.98 10.54
C THR A 277 10.34 -8.91 9.53
N SER A 278 11.21 -8.62 8.58
CA SER A 278 10.94 -7.70 7.46
C SER A 278 10.06 -8.34 6.39
N GLY A 279 10.24 -9.64 6.14
CA GLY A 279 9.46 -10.43 5.18
C GLY A 279 10.37 -11.06 4.13
N ALA A 280 9.85 -12.07 3.43
CA ALA A 280 10.59 -12.70 2.34
C ALA A 280 10.65 -11.78 1.10
N VAL A 281 11.56 -12.10 0.17
CA VAL A 281 11.52 -11.55 -1.19
C VAL A 281 10.11 -11.67 -1.78
N GLY A 282 9.63 -10.60 -2.41
CA GLY A 282 8.28 -10.48 -2.94
C GLY A 282 7.25 -9.92 -1.94
N THR A 283 7.61 -9.74 -0.66
CA THR A 283 6.73 -9.08 0.32
C THR A 283 6.34 -7.70 -0.19
N ALA A 284 5.03 -7.43 -0.29
CA ALA A 284 4.50 -6.13 -0.67
C ALA A 284 4.75 -5.11 0.45
N THR A 285 5.24 -3.94 0.07
CA THR A 285 5.63 -2.87 0.99
C THR A 285 5.21 -1.51 0.43
N ARG A 286 5.24 -0.48 1.25
CA ARG A 286 5.04 0.91 0.85
C ARG A 286 6.15 1.76 1.42
N ILE A 287 6.69 2.66 0.61
CA ILE A 287 7.65 3.68 1.05
C ILE A 287 6.95 5.03 1.10
N ILE A 288 7.29 5.88 2.07
CA ILE A 288 6.63 7.17 2.28
C ILE A 288 7.68 8.23 2.62
N GLY A 289 7.60 9.42 2.04
CA GLY A 289 8.55 10.49 2.34
C GLY A 289 8.28 11.81 1.63
N TRP A 290 9.11 12.81 1.95
CA TRP A 290 9.10 14.14 1.32
C TRP A 290 10.28 14.34 0.37
N GLY A 291 10.84 13.26 -0.16
CA GLY A 291 11.92 13.35 -1.12
C GLY A 291 11.49 14.04 -2.41
N GLN A 292 12.50 14.48 -3.15
CA GLN A 292 12.32 14.98 -4.50
C GLN A 292 11.71 13.90 -5.39
N THR A 293 11.24 14.37 -6.53
CA THR A 293 10.14 13.75 -7.21
C THR A 293 10.44 13.41 -8.66
N CYS A 294 11.44 14.08 -9.15
CA CYS A 294 12.07 13.81 -10.40
C CYS A 294 13.42 13.12 -10.08
N PRO A 295 13.95 12.31 -11.01
CA PRO A 295 15.05 11.42 -10.71
C PRO A 295 16.42 12.13 -10.62
N THR A 296 16.56 13.30 -11.24
CA THR A 296 17.81 14.08 -11.28
C THR A 296 17.98 14.91 -10.01
N ARG A 297 19.14 14.90 -9.36
CA ARG A 297 19.33 15.71 -8.14
C ARG A 297 18.97 17.19 -8.36
N GLY A 298 18.07 17.73 -7.54
CA GLY A 298 17.71 19.16 -7.54
C GLY A 298 16.78 19.61 -8.68
N CYS A 299 16.19 18.70 -9.44
CA CYS A 299 15.26 19.06 -10.54
C CYS A 299 13.89 19.59 -10.09
N GLY A 300 13.61 19.63 -8.79
CA GLY A 300 12.34 20.09 -8.26
C GLY A 300 12.39 20.28 -6.75
N GLY A 301 11.40 21.00 -6.22
CA GLY A 301 11.25 21.21 -4.77
C GLY A 301 10.70 19.97 -4.07
N ALA A 302 11.14 19.74 -2.84
CA ALA A 302 10.56 18.72 -1.96
C ALA A 302 9.07 19.02 -1.70
N PRO A 303 8.15 18.06 -1.88
CA PRO A 303 6.73 18.29 -1.73
C PRO A 303 6.36 18.69 -0.31
N THR A 304 5.30 19.48 -0.16
CA THR A 304 4.79 19.89 1.16
C THR A 304 4.04 18.75 1.85
N VAL A 305 3.28 17.98 1.08
CA VAL A 305 2.62 16.74 1.54
C VAL A 305 3.52 15.56 1.22
N ALA A 306 3.62 14.58 2.11
CA ALA A 306 4.41 13.38 1.88
C ALA A 306 3.82 12.59 0.71
N HIS A 307 4.67 11.86 0.01
CA HIS A 307 4.27 10.96 -1.06
C HIS A 307 4.49 9.52 -0.65
N GLU A 308 3.70 8.63 -1.23
CA GLU A 308 3.75 7.19 -1.04
C GLU A 308 3.95 6.46 -2.37
N LEU A 309 4.65 5.33 -2.31
CA LEU A 309 4.84 4.42 -3.43
C LEU A 309 4.73 2.97 -2.92
N ASP A 310 3.81 2.22 -3.54
CA ASP A 310 3.72 0.77 -3.33
C ASP A 310 4.83 0.05 -4.10
N THR A 311 5.50 -0.87 -3.43
CA THR A 311 6.67 -1.58 -3.93
C THR A 311 6.81 -2.95 -3.24
N SER A 312 7.96 -3.60 -3.33
CA SER A 312 8.21 -4.90 -2.71
C SER A 312 9.66 -5.10 -2.31
N ILE A 313 9.89 -6.05 -1.40
CA ILE A 313 11.24 -6.56 -1.11
C ILE A 313 11.72 -7.38 -2.31
N VAL A 314 12.97 -7.21 -2.70
CA VAL A 314 13.62 -7.98 -3.76
C VAL A 314 14.91 -8.63 -3.25
N SER A 315 15.47 -9.56 -4.02
CA SER A 315 16.73 -10.21 -3.65
C SER A 315 17.84 -9.20 -3.41
N ASP A 316 18.61 -9.39 -2.35
CA ASP A 316 19.81 -8.61 -2.01
C ASP A 316 20.78 -8.53 -3.19
N SER A 317 20.87 -9.58 -4.01
CA SER A 317 21.69 -9.61 -5.21
C SER A 317 21.35 -8.53 -6.25
N ARG A 318 20.19 -7.86 -6.14
CA ARG A 318 19.81 -6.73 -7.00
C ARG A 318 20.33 -5.38 -6.49
N CYS A 319 20.89 -5.33 -5.29
CA CYS A 319 21.48 -4.14 -4.69
C CYS A 319 23.00 -4.30 -4.55
N ILE A 320 23.76 -3.42 -5.19
CA ILE A 320 25.21 -3.36 -5.12
C ILE A 320 25.63 -2.87 -3.73
N GLY A 321 26.56 -3.58 -3.09
CA GLY A 321 27.12 -3.17 -1.79
C GLY A 321 26.12 -3.24 -0.63
N ILE A 322 25.10 -4.09 -0.74
CA ILE A 322 24.16 -4.37 0.34
C ILE A 322 24.80 -5.25 1.42
N ASN A 323 24.53 -4.93 2.67
CA ASN A 323 24.81 -5.77 3.82
C ASN A 323 23.55 -6.57 4.19
N GLY A 324 23.28 -7.64 3.44
CA GLY A 324 22.02 -8.42 3.51
C GLY A 324 21.52 -8.80 4.91
N PRO A 325 22.38 -9.16 5.89
CA PRO A 325 21.93 -9.42 7.26
C PRO A 325 21.26 -8.25 7.98
N TYR A 326 21.52 -7.00 7.56
CA TYR A 326 21.05 -5.79 8.25
C TYR A 326 20.36 -4.78 7.33
N GLU A 327 20.20 -5.10 6.05
CA GLU A 327 19.68 -4.20 5.03
C GLU A 327 18.68 -4.92 4.12
N ILE A 328 17.68 -4.17 3.62
CA ILE A 328 16.64 -4.65 2.71
C ILE A 328 16.90 -4.04 1.33
N CYS A 329 16.94 -4.88 0.30
CA CYS A 329 16.85 -4.42 -1.08
C CYS A 329 15.38 -4.25 -1.49
N THR A 330 15.00 -3.04 -1.85
CA THR A 330 13.62 -2.67 -2.17
C THR A 330 13.47 -2.37 -3.64
N ASN A 331 12.41 -2.90 -4.25
CA ASN A 331 12.17 -2.76 -5.67
C ASN A 331 11.95 -1.29 -6.07
N ASN A 332 12.35 -0.99 -7.29
CA ASN A 332 11.95 0.20 -8.00
C ASN A 332 11.09 -0.26 -9.17
N THR A 333 9.78 -0.15 -9.03
CA THR A 333 8.82 -0.64 -10.02
C THR A 333 9.07 0.04 -11.36
N ASN A 334 9.10 -0.74 -12.45
CA ASN A 334 9.33 -0.29 -13.82
C ASN A 334 10.68 0.43 -14.09
N GLY A 335 11.63 0.42 -13.14
CA GLY A 335 12.95 1.05 -13.33
C GLY A 335 12.93 2.58 -13.43
N ASN A 336 11.82 3.21 -13.06
CA ASN A 336 11.63 4.65 -13.10
C ASN A 336 10.93 5.20 -11.85
N SER A 337 10.66 4.36 -10.84
CA SER A 337 9.94 4.76 -9.64
C SER A 337 10.66 4.32 -8.36
N GLY A 338 10.81 5.19 -7.37
CA GLY A 338 11.48 4.85 -6.11
C GLY A 338 11.83 6.03 -5.22
N ALA A 339 12.45 5.74 -4.07
CA ALA A 339 12.96 6.75 -3.15
C ALA A 339 14.05 7.62 -3.80
N CYS A 340 14.09 8.87 -3.40
CA CYS A 340 15.06 9.84 -3.87
C CYS A 340 15.52 10.82 -2.77
N TYR A 341 16.31 11.83 -3.13
CA TYR A 341 16.88 12.79 -2.20
C TYR A 341 15.80 13.42 -1.31
N GLY A 342 15.91 13.21 0.00
CA GLY A 342 14.98 13.67 1.03
C GLY A 342 14.01 12.60 1.56
N ASP A 343 13.90 11.45 0.89
CA ASP A 343 13.24 10.26 1.44
C ASP A 343 14.12 9.52 2.45
N SER A 344 15.41 9.86 2.52
CA SER A 344 16.38 9.32 3.48
C SER A 344 15.83 9.28 4.90
N GLY A 345 15.95 8.12 5.53
CA GLY A 345 15.41 7.80 6.85
C GLY A 345 13.92 7.51 6.90
N GLY A 346 13.20 7.71 5.79
CA GLY A 346 11.76 7.51 5.69
C GLY A 346 11.33 6.05 5.81
N PRO A 347 10.06 5.82 6.19
CA PRO A 347 9.55 4.48 6.42
C PRO A 347 9.43 3.66 5.14
N GLN A 348 9.87 2.41 5.22
CA GLN A 348 9.31 1.31 4.45
C GLN A 348 8.42 0.48 5.38
N VAL A 349 7.14 0.35 5.03
CA VAL A 349 6.13 -0.37 5.82
C VAL A 349 5.56 -1.56 5.06
N ARG A 350 5.09 -2.57 5.80
CA ARG A 350 4.27 -3.67 5.27
C ARG A 350 2.97 -3.81 6.06
N ARG A 351 1.95 -4.42 5.46
CA ARG A 351 0.72 -4.78 6.20
C ARG A 351 0.87 -6.11 6.91
N ILE A 352 0.54 -6.14 8.20
CA ILE A 352 0.38 -7.36 9.00
C ILE A 352 -0.96 -7.25 9.71
N ASN A 353 -1.86 -8.21 9.49
CA ASN A 353 -3.20 -8.24 10.09
C ASN A 353 -3.96 -6.90 9.90
N GLY A 354 -3.82 -6.29 8.72
CA GLY A 354 -4.50 -5.03 8.36
C GLY A 354 -3.82 -3.75 8.86
N ALA A 355 -2.80 -3.82 9.71
CA ALA A 355 -2.06 -2.66 10.22
C ALA A 355 -0.70 -2.49 9.56
N TRP A 356 -0.20 -1.25 9.51
CA TRP A 356 1.13 -0.92 9.00
C TRP A 356 2.21 -1.20 10.04
N TYR A 357 3.25 -1.91 9.61
CA TYR A 357 4.43 -2.23 10.42
C TYR A 357 5.68 -1.71 9.73
N LEU A 358 6.53 -1.01 10.48
CA LEU A 358 7.77 -0.43 9.99
C LEU A 358 8.84 -1.51 9.88
N ILE A 359 9.30 -1.79 8.66
CA ILE A 359 10.33 -2.79 8.39
C ILE A 359 11.66 -2.18 7.98
N GLY A 360 11.67 -0.99 7.38
CA GLY A 360 12.88 -0.39 6.84
C GLY A 360 12.96 1.11 7.03
N ALA A 361 14.19 1.62 7.06
CA ALA A 361 14.50 3.05 6.98
C ALA A 361 15.32 3.34 5.71
N THR A 362 14.86 4.24 4.84
CA THR A 362 15.51 4.55 3.56
C THR A 362 16.97 4.97 3.75
N SER A 363 17.92 4.38 3.01
CA SER A 363 19.34 4.74 3.11
C SER A 363 19.87 5.33 1.80
N ARG A 364 20.01 4.52 0.75
CA ARG A 364 20.75 4.88 -0.47
C ARG A 364 20.26 4.14 -1.72
N SER A 365 20.71 4.56 -2.90
CA SER A 365 20.50 3.79 -4.13
C SER A 365 21.28 2.48 -4.09
N GLY A 366 20.70 1.43 -4.63
CA GLY A 366 21.30 0.09 -4.72
C GLY A 366 21.99 -0.18 -6.04
N ASN A 367 22.13 0.81 -6.93
CA ASN A 367 22.80 0.65 -8.23
C ASN A 367 23.96 1.65 -8.42
N ASN A 368 24.37 2.36 -7.37
CA ASN A 368 25.40 3.41 -7.40
C ASN A 368 25.15 4.53 -8.42
N ASN A 369 23.90 4.72 -8.85
CA ASN A 369 23.53 5.81 -9.74
C ASN A 369 23.10 7.03 -8.92
N SER A 370 23.57 8.21 -9.34
CA SER A 370 23.16 9.50 -8.77
C SER A 370 21.76 9.93 -9.23
N THR A 371 21.29 9.37 -10.34
CA THR A 371 19.92 9.49 -10.81
C THR A 371 19.07 8.47 -10.05
N CYS A 372 18.16 8.97 -9.21
CA CYS A 372 17.24 8.16 -8.44
C CYS A 372 16.35 7.31 -9.34
N ALA A 373 15.65 6.35 -8.73
CA ALA A 373 14.60 5.56 -9.37
C ALA A 373 15.06 4.62 -10.50
N THR A 374 16.32 4.67 -10.91
CA THR A 374 16.92 3.86 -12.00
C THR A 374 17.24 2.40 -11.62
N GLY A 375 17.10 2.04 -10.35
CA GLY A 375 17.34 0.70 -9.85
C GLY A 375 16.97 0.58 -8.38
N PRO A 376 16.91 -0.64 -7.81
CA PRO A 376 16.51 -0.88 -6.43
C PRO A 376 17.21 0.02 -5.41
N SER A 377 16.55 0.28 -4.28
CA SER A 377 17.09 1.10 -3.19
C SER A 377 17.34 0.25 -1.94
N ILE A 378 18.36 0.62 -1.17
CA ILE A 378 18.77 -0.06 0.07
C ILE A 378 18.17 0.67 1.27
N TYR A 379 17.60 -0.12 2.19
CA TYR A 379 16.98 0.33 3.44
C TYR A 379 17.66 -0.39 4.61
N GLY A 380 17.79 0.25 5.78
CA GLY A 380 18.21 -0.46 6.99
C GLY A 380 17.07 -1.35 7.50
N ASP A 381 17.32 -2.65 7.70
CA ASP A 381 16.34 -3.64 8.18
C ASP A 381 16.10 -3.45 9.68
N LEU A 382 15.01 -2.78 10.06
CA LEU A 382 14.74 -2.48 11.47
C LEU A 382 14.39 -3.73 12.32
N PRO A 383 13.64 -4.73 11.81
CA PRO A 383 13.50 -6.01 12.47
C PRO A 383 14.84 -6.68 12.83
N SER A 384 15.84 -6.66 11.93
CA SER A 384 17.15 -7.27 12.17
C SER A 384 17.92 -6.62 13.34
N ILE A 385 17.73 -5.31 13.55
CA ILE A 385 18.38 -4.54 14.62
C ILE A 385 17.44 -4.25 15.80
N ARG A 386 16.29 -4.93 15.88
CA ARG A 386 15.26 -4.68 16.91
C ARG A 386 15.82 -4.77 18.33
N SER A 387 16.74 -5.69 18.58
CA SER A 387 17.42 -5.81 19.88
C SER A 387 18.19 -4.54 20.25
N TRP A 388 18.96 -4.00 19.31
CA TRP A 388 19.69 -2.74 19.52
C TRP A 388 18.73 -1.59 19.76
N ILE A 389 17.64 -1.49 18.98
CA ILE A 389 16.61 -0.45 19.17
C ILE A 389 16.04 -0.53 20.59
N ASN A 390 15.64 -1.73 21.03
CA ASN A 390 15.10 -1.94 22.38
C ASN A 390 16.07 -1.49 23.48
N THR A 391 17.37 -1.77 23.35
CA THR A 391 18.40 -1.30 24.30
C THR A 391 18.48 0.22 24.35
N GLN A 392 18.36 0.91 23.21
CA GLN A 392 18.45 2.37 23.19
C GLN A 392 17.19 3.05 23.72
N VAL A 393 16.01 2.53 23.40
CA VAL A 393 14.73 3.19 23.69
C VAL A 393 14.07 2.70 24.98
N GLY A 394 14.63 1.70 25.66
CA GLY A 394 14.03 1.06 26.84
C GLY A 394 12.78 0.27 26.49
N GLY A 395 12.85 -0.53 25.42
CA GLY A 395 11.75 -1.35 24.91
C GLY A 395 10.79 -0.60 23.98
N LEU A 396 10.51 -1.20 22.83
CA LEU A 396 9.46 -0.79 21.89
C LEU A 396 8.07 -1.10 22.47
N PRO A 397 7.03 -0.35 22.06
CA PRO A 397 5.65 -0.70 22.38
C PRO A 397 5.33 -2.14 21.94
N SER A 398 4.60 -2.86 22.78
CA SER A 398 4.13 -4.23 22.54
C SER A 398 3.11 -4.31 21.42
#